data_AF-B4QI77-F1
#
_entry.id   AF-B4QI77-F1
#
_cell.length_a   1.000
_cell.length_b   1.000
_cell.length_c   1.000
_cell.angle_alpha   90.00
_cell.angle_beta   90.00
_cell.angle_gamma   90.00
#
_symmetry.space_group_name_H-M   'P 1'
#
loop_
_entity.id
_entity.type
_entity.pdbx_description
1 polymer ?
#
loop_
_entity_poly.entity_id
_entity_poly.type
_entity_poly.pdbx_seq_one_letter_code
_entity_poly.pdbx_strand_id
1 'polypeptide(L)'
;MMEYESSMSIEGNIVGLKSTNAVILATDSNEYEMYLIDDRIYCCAPRSGIDRKIVLEVSSKVEQLVRDRGQTVTVSQVRDMFCDKYQNVESPNVLIAGQDSKGLHLFSMESGKSRMVIYAAKGIDAENIVGILSHDWSDFINLSEAEHLARKALMCEDAEMCTIYRAKEIEEQGANMDFNMDVDPSVSPASSF
;
A
#
# COMPACT_ATOMS: atom_id res chain seq x y z
N MET A 1 -30.24 0.28 -16.59
CA MET A 1 -30.60 1.46 -15.78
C MET A 1 -29.38 1.73 -14.93
N MET A 2 -28.51 2.66 -15.36
CA MET A 2 -27.29 3.00 -14.61
C MET A 2 -27.71 3.97 -13.51
N GLU A 3 -27.69 3.51 -12.27
CA GLU A 3 -27.80 4.39 -11.12
C GLU A 3 -26.49 5.18 -11.07
N TYR A 4 -26.58 6.45 -11.45
CA TYR A 4 -25.54 7.44 -11.20
C TYR A 4 -25.57 7.67 -9.69
N GLU A 5 -24.79 6.91 -8.93
CA GLU A 5 -24.52 7.23 -7.54
C GLU A 5 -23.88 8.62 -7.55
N SER A 6 -24.66 9.62 -7.17
CA SER A 6 -24.18 10.97 -6.91
C SER A 6 -22.94 10.84 -6.04
N SER A 7 -21.80 11.33 -6.53
CA SER A 7 -20.54 11.37 -5.79
C SER A 7 -20.72 12.27 -4.57
N MET A 8 -21.23 11.71 -3.48
CA MET A 8 -21.09 12.33 -2.18
C MET A 8 -19.60 12.47 -1.95
N SER A 9 -19.14 13.71 -1.81
CA SER A 9 -17.77 13.99 -1.39
C SER A 9 -17.57 13.34 -0.02
N ILE A 10 -16.76 12.29 0.03
CA ILE A 10 -16.40 11.61 1.27
C ILE A 10 -15.64 12.62 2.13
N GLU A 11 -16.13 12.87 3.34
CA GLU A 11 -15.51 13.83 4.24
C GLU A 11 -14.18 13.31 4.80
N GLY A 12 -13.19 14.20 4.85
CA GLY A 12 -11.87 13.93 5.41
C GLY A 12 -10.82 13.46 4.42
N ASN A 13 -9.68 13.13 4.99
CA ASN A 13 -8.43 12.93 4.29
C ASN A 13 -7.68 11.72 4.82
N ILE A 14 -6.97 11.07 3.90
CA ILE A 14 -6.01 10.02 4.23
C ILE A 14 -4.63 10.47 3.81
N VAL A 15 -3.63 10.14 4.62
CA VAL A 15 -2.23 10.36 4.32
C VAL A 15 -1.46 9.05 4.51
N GLY A 16 -0.49 8.83 3.63
CA GLY A 16 0.49 7.76 3.79
C GLY A 16 1.89 8.35 3.66
N LEU A 17 2.82 7.85 4.46
CA LEU A 17 4.23 8.24 4.35
C LEU A 17 5.17 7.14 4.83
N LYS A 18 6.35 7.09 4.22
CA LYS A 18 7.45 6.20 4.59
C LYS A 18 8.40 6.94 5.53
N SER A 19 8.82 6.23 6.57
CA SER A 19 9.99 6.56 7.37
C SER A 19 11.12 5.58 7.06
N THR A 20 12.27 5.77 7.69
CA THR A 20 13.42 4.86 7.55
C THR A 20 13.04 3.39 7.86
N ASN A 21 12.21 3.17 8.88
CA ASN A 21 11.93 1.85 9.44
C ASN A 21 10.44 1.46 9.47
N ALA A 22 9.56 2.27 8.89
CA ALA A 22 8.13 1.97 8.85
C ALA A 22 7.43 2.67 7.69
N VAL A 23 6.23 2.20 7.36
CA VAL A 23 5.25 2.95 6.55
C VAL A 23 4.01 3.21 7.41
N ILE A 24 3.49 4.43 7.34
CA ILE A 24 2.34 4.89 8.11
C ILE A 24 1.19 5.17 7.15
N LEU A 25 -0.01 4.74 7.55
CA LEU A 25 -1.29 5.24 7.03
C LEU A 25 -1.98 6.01 8.16
N ALA A 26 -2.58 7.16 7.85
CA ALA A 26 -3.32 7.97 8.81
C ALA A 26 -4.58 8.56 8.18
N THR A 27 -5.61 8.80 8.99
CA THR A 27 -6.86 9.48 8.60
C THR A 27 -7.33 10.43 9.70
N ASP A 28 -7.94 11.55 9.30
CA ASP A 28 -8.61 12.50 10.18
C ASP A 28 -10.12 12.22 10.34
N SER A 29 -10.65 11.21 9.64
CA SER A 29 -12.08 11.03 9.47
C SER A 29 -12.54 9.59 9.69
N ASN A 30 -13.73 9.49 10.30
CA ASN A 30 -14.45 8.24 10.53
C ASN A 30 -15.09 7.67 9.25
N GLU A 31 -15.07 8.42 8.15
CA GLU A 31 -15.55 7.94 6.84
C GLU A 31 -14.52 7.03 6.15
N TYR A 32 -13.30 6.95 6.67
CA TYR A 32 -12.26 6.03 6.21
C TYR A 32 -12.01 4.93 7.24
N GLU A 33 -11.45 3.82 6.77
CA GLU A 33 -11.07 2.68 7.58
C GLU A 33 -9.73 2.11 7.09
N MET A 34 -8.95 1.62 8.05
CA MET A 34 -7.71 0.90 7.79
C MET A 34 -8.00 -0.60 7.75
N TYR A 35 -8.11 -1.13 6.55
CA TYR A 35 -8.42 -2.53 6.32
C TYR A 35 -7.13 -3.36 6.34
N LEU A 36 -7.13 -4.42 7.15
CA LEU A 36 -6.15 -5.50 7.08
C LEU A 36 -6.44 -6.35 5.83
N ILE A 37 -5.49 -6.45 4.91
CA ILE A 37 -5.60 -7.25 3.70
C ILE A 37 -4.88 -8.59 3.86
N ASP A 38 -3.67 -8.56 4.42
CA ASP A 38 -2.87 -9.72 4.82
C ASP A 38 -1.96 -9.31 6.00
N ASP A 39 -1.27 -10.25 6.66
CA ASP A 39 -0.52 -10.07 7.93
C ASP A 39 0.29 -8.76 8.03
N ARG A 40 0.84 -8.27 6.91
CA ARG A 40 1.63 -7.02 6.84
C ARG A 40 1.22 -6.09 5.71
N ILE A 41 0.00 -6.23 5.22
CA ILE A 41 -0.54 -5.45 4.11
C ILE A 41 -1.85 -4.83 4.55
N TYR A 42 -1.89 -3.51 4.54
CA TYR A 42 -3.06 -2.73 4.88
C TYR A 42 -3.42 -1.79 3.72
N CYS A 43 -4.69 -1.41 3.65
CA CYS A 43 -5.08 -0.25 2.86
C CYS A 43 -5.96 0.68 3.69
N CYS A 44 -5.88 1.98 3.41
CA CYS A 44 -6.83 2.94 3.92
C CYS A 44 -7.75 3.38 2.79
N ALA A 45 -9.06 3.26 3.01
CA ALA A 45 -10.09 3.49 2.02
C ALA A 45 -11.40 3.93 2.68
N PRO A 46 -12.34 4.54 1.94
CA PRO A 46 -13.66 4.87 2.45
C PRO A 46 -14.42 3.65 3.02
N ARG A 47 -15.29 3.90 3.99
CA ARG A 47 -16.22 2.94 4.61
C ARG A 47 -17.50 2.72 3.81
N SER A 48 -17.62 3.33 2.64
CA SER A 48 -18.82 3.23 1.80
C SER A 48 -18.46 3.34 0.31
N GLY A 49 -19.47 3.16 -0.53
CA GLY A 49 -19.34 3.29 -1.98
C GLY A 49 -18.47 2.22 -2.66
N ILE A 50 -18.02 2.56 -3.86
CA ILE A 50 -17.30 1.64 -4.75
C ILE A 50 -15.95 1.20 -4.18
N ASP A 51 -15.24 2.08 -3.49
CA ASP A 51 -13.93 1.77 -2.90
C ASP A 51 -14.06 0.67 -1.85
N ARG A 52 -15.02 0.78 -0.92
CA ARG A 52 -15.27 -0.27 0.06
C ARG A 52 -15.60 -1.60 -0.61
N LYS A 53 -16.45 -1.59 -1.62
CA LYS A 53 -16.83 -2.82 -2.34
C LYS A 53 -15.58 -3.49 -2.95
N ILE A 54 -14.72 -2.72 -3.60
CA ILE A 54 -13.48 -3.22 -4.21
C ILE A 54 -12.53 -3.76 -3.15
N VAL A 55 -12.33 -3.05 -2.04
CA VAL A 55 -11.50 -3.51 -0.91
C VAL A 55 -12.00 -4.88 -0.42
N LEU A 56 -13.29 -5.03 -0.15
CA LEU A 56 -13.85 -6.31 0.31
C LEU A 56 -13.68 -7.46 -0.70
N GLU A 57 -13.83 -7.17 -2.00
CA GLU A 57 -13.59 -8.17 -3.05
C GLU A 57 -12.11 -8.60 -3.12
N VAL A 58 -11.18 -7.65 -3.00
CA VAL A 58 -9.74 -7.94 -2.98
C VAL A 58 -9.36 -8.69 -1.71
N SER A 59 -9.81 -8.27 -0.53
CA SER A 59 -9.58 -8.95 0.75
C SER A 59 -10.05 -10.40 0.69
N SER A 60 -11.26 -10.67 0.16
CA SER A 60 -11.77 -12.04 0.03
C SER A 60 -10.91 -12.89 -0.90
N LYS A 61 -10.42 -12.31 -2.01
CA LYS A 61 -9.53 -13.03 -2.93
C LYS A 61 -8.17 -13.33 -2.29
N VAL A 62 -7.61 -12.38 -1.54
CA VAL A 62 -6.35 -12.58 -0.80
C VAL A 62 -6.52 -13.67 0.26
N GLU A 63 -7.61 -13.62 1.04
CA GLU A 63 -7.93 -14.63 2.06
C GLU A 63 -8.01 -16.04 1.45
N GLN A 64 -8.63 -16.20 0.28
CA GLN A 64 -8.68 -17.49 -0.43
C GLN A 64 -7.28 -17.98 -0.86
N LEU A 65 -6.38 -17.09 -1.26
CA LEU A 65 -5.01 -17.47 -1.65
C LEU A 65 -4.18 -17.87 -0.42
N VAL A 66 -4.26 -17.08 0.64
CA VAL A 66 -3.45 -17.28 1.85
C VAL A 66 -3.97 -18.46 2.66
N ARG A 67 -5.24 -18.47 3.03
CA ARG A 67 -5.80 -19.49 3.91
C ARG A 67 -6.05 -20.81 3.19
N ASP A 68 -6.69 -20.77 2.02
CA ASP A 68 -7.17 -22.00 1.39
C ASP A 68 -6.06 -22.68 0.56
N ARG A 69 -5.04 -21.92 0.12
CA ARG A 69 -3.92 -22.43 -0.70
C ARG A 69 -2.55 -22.32 -0.03
N GLY A 70 -2.45 -21.72 1.15
CA GLY A 70 -1.18 -21.55 1.87
C GLY A 70 -0.18 -20.67 1.11
N GLN A 71 -0.63 -19.79 0.22
CA GLN A 71 0.25 -18.94 -0.59
C GLN A 71 0.59 -17.66 0.15
N THR A 72 1.85 -17.23 0.09
CA THR A 72 2.25 -15.89 0.52
C THR A 72 1.94 -14.89 -0.59
N VAL A 73 1.31 -13.76 -0.26
CA VAL A 73 1.07 -12.67 -1.22
C VAL A 73 2.02 -11.50 -0.96
N THR A 74 2.50 -10.89 -2.04
CA THR A 74 3.34 -9.68 -1.98
C THR A 74 2.47 -8.41 -2.03
N VAL A 75 3.01 -7.28 -1.56
CA VAL A 75 2.28 -5.99 -1.62
C VAL A 75 1.98 -5.62 -3.09
N SER A 76 2.91 -5.91 -3.99
CA SER A 76 2.73 -5.68 -5.42
C SER A 76 1.61 -6.53 -6.03
N GLN A 77 1.44 -7.80 -5.61
CA GLN A 77 0.33 -8.63 -6.08
C GLN A 77 -1.02 -8.11 -5.58
N VAL A 78 -1.11 -7.66 -4.32
CA VAL A 78 -2.33 -7.03 -3.79
C VAL A 78 -2.65 -5.77 -4.58
N ARG A 79 -1.67 -4.89 -4.81
CA ARG A 79 -1.81 -3.70 -5.66
C ARG A 79 -2.33 -4.05 -7.05
N ASP A 80 -1.83 -5.10 -7.69
CA ASP A 80 -2.29 -5.51 -9.02
C ASP A 80 -3.75 -5.94 -9.01
N MET A 81 -4.20 -6.65 -7.97
CA MET A 81 -5.62 -6.99 -7.81
C MET A 81 -6.50 -5.75 -7.66
N PHE A 82 -6.02 -4.71 -6.98
CA PHE A 82 -6.71 -3.42 -6.92
C PHE A 82 -6.72 -2.71 -8.28
N CYS A 83 -5.59 -2.64 -8.99
CA CYS A 83 -5.51 -2.05 -10.34
C CYS A 83 -6.53 -2.68 -11.30
N ASP A 84 -6.67 -4.01 -11.27
CA ASP A 84 -7.65 -4.74 -12.09
C ASP A 84 -9.09 -4.31 -11.80
N LYS A 85 -9.41 -4.05 -10.53
CA LYS A 85 -10.76 -3.63 -10.09
C LYS A 85 -11.03 -2.15 -10.37
N TYR A 86 -9.99 -1.32 -10.38
CA TYR A 86 -10.10 0.12 -10.57
C TYR A 86 -10.05 0.59 -12.03
N GLN A 87 -10.04 -0.30 -13.03
CA GLN A 87 -9.96 0.07 -14.45
C GLN A 87 -11.03 1.06 -14.92
N ASN A 88 -12.23 1.03 -14.30
CA ASN A 88 -13.36 1.88 -14.67
C ASN A 88 -13.77 2.87 -13.57
N VAL A 89 -12.91 3.09 -12.57
CA VAL A 89 -13.15 4.04 -11.48
C VAL A 89 -12.28 5.25 -11.71
N GLU A 90 -12.89 6.43 -11.85
CA GLU A 90 -12.17 7.64 -12.27
C GLU A 90 -11.21 8.16 -11.19
N SER A 91 -11.63 8.13 -9.92
CA SER A 91 -10.84 8.66 -8.80
C SER A 91 -10.86 7.71 -7.60
N PRO A 92 -10.05 6.63 -7.62
CA PRO A 92 -9.91 5.74 -6.47
C PRO A 92 -9.38 6.49 -5.25
N ASN A 93 -10.08 6.38 -4.12
CA ASN A 93 -9.72 7.07 -2.90
C ASN A 93 -8.98 6.15 -1.91
N VAL A 94 -7.95 5.44 -2.40
CA VAL A 94 -7.28 4.35 -1.65
C VAL A 94 -5.76 4.48 -1.65
N LEU A 95 -5.17 4.29 -0.47
CA LEU A 95 -3.73 4.08 -0.28
C LEU A 95 -3.48 2.65 0.20
N ILE A 96 -2.46 1.99 -0.35
CA ILE A 96 -2.03 0.65 0.08
C ILE A 96 -0.64 0.78 0.70
N ALA A 97 -0.45 0.23 1.88
CA ALA A 97 0.83 0.19 2.55
C ALA A 97 1.13 -1.22 3.05
N GLY A 98 2.40 -1.61 3.05
CA GLY A 98 2.77 -2.90 3.58
C GLY A 98 4.25 -3.17 3.54
N GLN A 99 4.60 -4.35 4.04
CA GLN A 99 5.94 -4.91 3.92
C GLN A 99 5.87 -6.29 3.26
N ASP A 100 6.76 -6.53 2.32
CA ASP A 100 7.10 -7.88 1.83
C ASP A 100 8.63 -8.06 1.76
N SER A 101 9.09 -9.15 1.14
CA SER A 101 10.52 -9.46 0.98
C SER A 101 11.32 -8.40 0.21
N LYS A 102 10.65 -7.50 -0.53
CA LYS A 102 11.28 -6.38 -1.23
C LYS A 102 11.34 -5.10 -0.39
N GLY A 103 10.82 -5.14 0.85
CA GLY A 103 10.87 -4.05 1.81
C GLY A 103 9.53 -3.34 2.01
N LEU A 104 9.59 -2.08 2.41
CA LEU A 104 8.42 -1.24 2.70
C LEU A 104 7.86 -0.62 1.42
N HIS A 105 6.54 -0.76 1.24
CA HIS A 105 5.79 -0.25 0.10
C HIS A 105 4.72 0.73 0.55
N LEU A 106 4.54 1.77 -0.26
CA LEU A 106 3.40 2.67 -0.20
C LEU A 106 2.96 2.94 -1.64
N PHE A 107 1.71 2.61 -1.95
CA PHE A 107 1.10 2.82 -3.25
C PHE A 107 -0.09 3.77 -3.14
N SER A 108 -0.12 4.77 -4.02
CA SER A 108 -1.32 5.57 -4.29
C SER A 108 -2.05 4.98 -5.48
N MET A 109 -3.33 4.63 -5.30
CA MET A 109 -4.15 4.06 -6.37
C MET A 109 -4.66 5.15 -7.32
N GLU A 110 -4.70 4.84 -8.61
CA GLU A 110 -5.23 5.67 -9.69
C GLU A 110 -6.15 4.82 -10.57
N SER A 111 -6.87 5.44 -11.51
CA SER A 111 -7.75 4.70 -12.42
C SER A 111 -6.98 3.63 -13.22
N GLY A 112 -7.24 2.37 -12.89
CA GLY A 112 -6.58 1.18 -13.45
C GLY A 112 -5.08 1.07 -13.21
N LYS A 113 -4.49 1.93 -12.38
CA LYS A 113 -3.04 2.06 -12.19
C LYS A 113 -2.70 2.38 -10.73
N SER A 114 -1.40 2.42 -10.45
CA SER A 114 -0.89 2.88 -9.14
C SER A 114 0.49 3.49 -9.29
N ARG A 115 0.89 4.26 -8.28
CA ARG A 115 2.25 4.80 -8.15
C ARG A 115 2.85 4.39 -6.83
N MET A 116 4.09 3.89 -6.86
CA MET A 116 4.89 3.74 -5.65
C MET A 116 5.42 5.12 -5.25
N VAL A 117 5.25 5.49 -3.98
CA VAL A 117 5.56 6.82 -3.48
C VAL A 117 6.22 6.77 -2.10
N ILE A 118 6.88 7.84 -1.71
CA ILE A 118 7.40 8.03 -0.35
C ILE A 118 6.37 8.67 0.58
N TYR A 119 5.45 9.46 0.03
CA TYR A 119 4.28 9.99 0.71
C TYR A 119 3.15 10.20 -0.31
N ALA A 120 1.91 10.21 0.16
CA ALA A 120 0.74 10.56 -0.62
C ALA A 120 -0.39 11.02 0.28
N ALA A 121 -1.32 11.80 -0.28
CA ALA A 121 -2.58 12.12 0.34
C ALA A 121 -3.74 11.88 -0.65
N LYS A 122 -4.91 11.59 -0.10
CA LYS A 122 -6.19 11.56 -0.83
C LYS A 122 -7.30 12.10 0.07
N GLY A 123 -8.43 12.48 -0.53
CA GLY A 123 -9.52 13.16 0.16
C GLY A 123 -9.68 14.61 -0.31
N ILE A 124 -10.39 15.40 0.49
CA ILE A 124 -10.83 16.76 0.12
C ILE A 124 -9.67 17.74 -0.02
N ASP A 125 -8.64 17.60 0.81
CA ASP A 125 -7.54 18.57 0.93
C ASP A 125 -6.19 17.99 0.47
N ALA A 126 -6.22 16.96 -0.38
CA ALA A 126 -5.06 16.18 -0.76
C ALA A 126 -3.89 17.04 -1.29
N GLU A 127 -4.16 18.09 -2.06
CA GLU A 127 -3.13 18.97 -2.62
C GLU A 127 -2.38 19.76 -1.54
N ASN A 128 -3.10 20.34 -0.57
CA ASN A 128 -2.48 21.07 0.53
C ASN A 128 -1.69 20.15 1.46
N ILE A 129 -2.24 18.96 1.74
CA ILE A 129 -1.58 17.93 2.54
C ILE A 129 -0.27 17.51 1.86
N VAL A 130 -0.29 17.26 0.55
CA VAL A 130 0.93 16.95 -0.22
C VAL A 130 1.93 18.11 -0.17
N GLY A 131 1.46 19.36 -0.18
CA GLY A 131 2.30 20.54 0.02
C GLY A 131 3.08 20.49 1.33
N ILE A 132 2.40 20.20 2.45
CA ILE A 132 3.02 20.07 3.77
C ILE A 132 4.04 18.91 3.79
N LEU A 133 3.64 17.73 3.31
CA LEU A 133 4.51 16.57 3.26
C LEU A 133 5.77 16.85 2.43
N SER A 134 5.62 17.50 1.27
CA SER A 134 6.75 17.80 0.39
C SER A 134 7.76 18.79 0.98
N HIS A 135 7.29 19.68 1.85
CA HIS A 135 8.15 20.69 2.49
C HIS A 135 8.87 20.14 3.73
N ASP A 136 8.19 19.30 4.52
CA ASP A 136 8.67 18.89 5.84
C ASP A 136 9.22 17.45 5.90
N TRP A 137 8.97 16.62 4.89
CA TRP A 137 9.51 15.26 4.82
C TRP A 137 11.01 15.27 4.50
N SER A 138 11.74 14.26 5.02
CA SER A 138 13.16 14.05 4.73
C SER A 138 13.52 12.56 4.57
N ASP A 139 14.59 12.28 3.82
CA ASP A 139 15.05 10.91 3.49
C ASP A 139 15.33 10.03 4.71
N PHE A 140 15.67 10.65 5.85
CA PHE A 140 16.05 9.97 7.09
C PHE A 140 15.07 10.24 8.22
N ILE A 141 13.83 10.62 7.90
CA ILE A 141 12.80 10.85 8.90
C ILE A 141 12.62 9.60 9.77
N ASN A 142 12.69 9.79 11.08
CA ASN A 142 12.47 8.71 12.03
C ASN A 142 10.95 8.50 12.25
N LEU A 143 10.59 7.44 12.97
CA LEU A 143 9.18 7.09 13.16
C LEU A 143 8.39 8.21 13.89
N SER A 144 8.94 8.75 14.98
CA SER A 144 8.26 9.76 15.78
C SER A 144 8.05 11.06 14.99
N GLU A 145 9.05 11.45 14.18
CA GLU A 145 8.94 12.59 13.28
C GLU A 145 7.90 12.34 12.17
N ALA A 146 7.85 11.12 11.63
CA ALA A 146 6.88 10.76 10.60
C ALA A 146 5.44 10.74 11.14
N GLU A 147 5.21 10.21 12.34
CA GLU A 147 3.89 10.25 13.00
C GLU A 147 3.46 11.69 13.29
N HIS A 148 4.39 12.53 13.78
CA HIS A 148 4.11 13.95 13.99
C HIS A 148 3.80 14.66 12.66
N LEU A 149 4.56 14.37 11.60
CA LEU A 149 4.31 14.92 10.28
C LEU A 149 2.94 14.48 9.73
N ALA A 150 2.51 13.24 9.96
CA ALA A 150 1.18 12.78 9.58
C ALA A 150 0.06 13.59 10.28
N ARG A 151 0.14 13.75 11.61
CA ARG A 151 -0.82 14.56 12.39
C ARG A 151 -0.82 16.02 11.93
N LYS A 152 0.36 16.59 11.72
CA LYS A 152 0.54 17.97 11.22
C LYS A 152 -0.09 18.14 9.83
N ALA A 153 0.16 17.20 8.92
CA ALA A 153 -0.36 17.24 7.57
C ALA A 153 -1.89 17.14 7.55
N LEU A 154 -2.48 16.31 8.41
CA LEU A 154 -3.92 16.18 8.59
C LEU A 154 -4.55 17.29 9.45
N MET A 155 -3.75 18.16 10.08
CA MET A 155 -4.19 19.13 11.09
C MET A 155 -5.05 18.48 12.21
N CYS A 156 -4.71 17.24 12.58
CA CYS A 156 -5.50 16.43 13.51
C CYS A 156 -4.59 15.72 14.53
N GLU A 157 -4.60 16.21 15.77
CA GLU A 157 -3.80 15.65 16.87
C GLU A 157 -4.25 14.25 17.27
N ASP A 158 -5.51 13.88 17.03
CA ASP A 158 -6.07 12.56 17.37
C ASP A 158 -6.30 11.69 16.13
N ALA A 159 -5.57 11.95 15.03
CA ALA A 159 -5.65 11.16 13.81
C ALA A 159 -5.48 9.66 14.09
N GLU A 160 -6.35 8.85 13.49
CA GLU A 160 -6.22 7.39 13.50
C GLU A 160 -5.00 7.02 12.66
N MET A 161 -4.17 6.10 13.16
CA MET A 161 -2.90 5.71 12.53
C MET A 161 -2.67 4.21 12.55
N CYS A 162 -2.14 3.69 11.45
CA CYS A 162 -1.60 2.34 11.32
C CYS A 162 -0.13 2.43 10.90
N THR A 163 0.75 1.90 11.73
CA THR A 163 2.20 1.86 11.50
C THR A 163 2.62 0.42 11.20
N ILE A 164 3.17 0.20 10.00
CA ILE A 164 3.74 -1.08 9.58
C ILE A 164 5.26 -0.99 9.69
N TYR A 165 5.82 -1.68 10.67
CA TYR A 165 7.25 -1.70 10.95
C TYR A 165 8.01 -2.61 10.00
N ARG A 166 9.19 -2.18 9.58
CA ARG A 166 10.18 -3.00 8.89
C ARG A 166 10.65 -4.13 9.82
N ALA A 167 10.27 -5.37 9.50
CA ALA A 167 10.87 -6.56 10.11
C ALA A 167 12.19 -6.93 9.43
N LYS A 168 13.23 -7.11 10.25
CA LYS A 168 14.59 -7.48 9.81
C LYS A 168 14.63 -8.87 9.16
N GLU A 169 13.87 -9.83 9.68
CA GLU A 169 13.89 -11.24 9.24
C GLU A 169 13.37 -11.44 7.80
N ILE A 170 12.51 -10.54 7.32
CA ILE A 170 11.88 -10.64 5.99
C ILE A 170 12.85 -10.22 4.87
N GLU A 171 13.75 -9.27 5.14
CA GLU A 171 14.76 -8.84 4.16
C GLU A 171 15.86 -9.88 3.96
N GLU A 172 16.26 -10.57 5.03
CA GLU A 172 17.27 -11.62 4.97
C GLU A 172 16.80 -12.82 4.13
N GLN A 173 15.50 -13.13 4.14
CA GLN A 173 14.94 -14.18 3.27
C GLN A 173 14.84 -13.72 1.80
N GLY A 174 14.52 -12.45 1.55
CA GLY A 174 14.51 -11.86 0.20
C GLY A 174 15.89 -11.82 -0.44
N ALA A 175 16.92 -11.42 0.32
CA ALA A 175 18.30 -11.34 -0.15
C ALA A 175 18.92 -12.72 -0.46
N ASN A 176 18.48 -13.79 0.23
CA ASN A 176 18.98 -15.14 0.02
C ASN A 176 18.35 -15.85 -1.20
N MET A 177 17.21 -15.39 -1.72
CA MET A 177 16.59 -15.98 -2.92
C MET A 177 17.22 -15.51 -4.24
N ASP A 178 17.95 -14.39 -4.26
CA ASP A 178 18.59 -13.86 -5.47
C ASP A 178 19.93 -14.55 -5.83
N PHE A 179 20.42 -15.48 -5.01
CA PHE A 179 21.72 -16.15 -5.22
C PHE A 179 21.65 -17.58 -5.79
N ASN A 180 20.46 -18.15 -6.00
CA ASN A 180 20.31 -19.47 -6.62
C ASN A 180 19.82 -19.36 -8.07
N MET A 181 20.65 -18.79 -8.94
CA MET A 181 20.62 -19.17 -10.35
C MET A 181 21.63 -20.31 -10.53
N ASP A 182 21.11 -21.54 -10.57
CA ASP A 182 21.86 -22.76 -10.87
C ASP A 182 22.61 -22.62 -12.21
N VAL A 183 23.92 -22.37 -12.13
CA VAL A 183 24.83 -22.62 -13.25
C VAL A 183 25.14 -24.11 -13.23
N ASP A 184 24.38 -24.88 -14.01
CA ASP A 184 24.66 -26.29 -14.29
C ASP A 184 25.97 -26.39 -15.11
N PRO A 185 27.09 -26.90 -14.56
CA PRO A 185 28.33 -27.05 -15.29
C PRO A 185 28.48 -28.51 -15.70
N SER A 186 27.65 -28.99 -16.61
CA SER A 186 27.90 -30.28 -17.29
C SER A 186 27.95 -30.11 -18.80
N VAL A 187 28.95 -29.36 -19.28
CA VAL A 187 29.44 -29.50 -20.65
C VAL A 187 30.33 -30.73 -20.70
N SER A 188 29.83 -31.82 -21.30
CA SER A 188 30.69 -32.94 -21.71
C SER A 188 31.39 -32.60 -23.03
N PRO A 189 32.69 -32.89 -23.19
CA PRO A 189 33.39 -32.66 -24.45
C PRO A 189 32.96 -33.72 -25.48
N ALA A 190 32.60 -33.26 -26.67
CA ALA A 190 32.35 -34.12 -27.82
C ALA A 190 33.64 -34.85 -28.23
N SER A 191 33.52 -36.15 -28.48
CA SER A 191 34.52 -36.98 -29.14
C SER A 191 33.91 -37.67 -30.37
N SER A 192 34.71 -37.77 -31.43
CA SER A 192 34.52 -38.43 -32.75
C SER A 192 33.82 -37.55 -33.80
N PHE A 193 34.36 -37.26 -34.98
CA PHE A 193 35.31 -37.97 -35.86
C PHE A 193 36.43 -37.07 -36.40
#